data_AF-A0A7X5QC35-F1
#
_entry.id   AF-A0A7X5QC35-F1
#
_cell.length_a   1.000
_cell.length_b   1.000
_cell.length_c   1.000
_cell.angle_alpha   90.00
_cell.angle_beta   90.00
_cell.angle_gamma   90.00
#
_symmetry.space_group_name_H-M   'P 1'
#
loop_
_entity.id
_entity.type
_entity.pdbx_description
1 polymer ?
#
loop_
_entity_poly.entity_id
_entity_poly.type
_entity_poly.pdbx_seq_one_letter_code
_entity_poly.pdbx_strand_id
1 'polypeptide(L)' 'MQMNINPQDIRQHILEIAQQIIGCKGFVAVGINKILKVSRLLKGSFCYYFASKKVFGAAMLEDYFTHYLEKVNTS' A
#
# COMPACT_ATOMS: atom_id res chain seq x y z
N MET A 1 22.04 -11.37 -3.10
CA MET A 1 20.64 -11.63 -3.53
C MET A 1 20.21 -10.47 -4.41
N GLN A 2 20.16 -10.66 -5.73
CA GLN A 2 19.56 -9.66 -6.62
C GLN A 2 18.05 -9.72 -6.39
N MET A 3 17.48 -8.67 -5.81
CA MET A 3 16.04 -8.47 -5.86
C MET A 3 15.69 -8.23 -7.32
N ASN A 4 15.07 -9.22 -7.97
CA ASN A 4 14.47 -9.04 -9.28
C ASN A 4 13.21 -8.20 -9.05
N ILE A 5 13.36 -6.87 -9.10
CA ILE A 5 12.30 -5.95 -8.70
C ILE A 5 11.21 -5.99 -9.79
N ASN A 6 10.24 -6.87 -9.63
CA ASN A 6 9.04 -6.86 -10.45
C ASN A 6 8.21 -5.62 -10.06
N PRO A 7 7.69 -4.83 -11.01
CA PRO A 7 6.78 -3.73 -10.71
C PRO A 7 5.61 -4.12 -9.78
N GLN A 8 5.14 -5.37 -9.86
CA GLN A 8 4.12 -5.92 -8.97
C GLN A 8 4.59 -6.01 -7.51
N ASP A 9 5.86 -6.36 -7.28
CA ASP A 9 6.43 -6.46 -5.92
C ASP A 9 6.54 -5.08 -5.26
N ILE A 10 6.90 -4.04 -6.03
CA ILE A 10 6.90 -2.67 -5.51
C ILE A 10 5.47 -2.22 -5.20
N ARG A 11 4.51 -2.51 -6.10
CA ARG A 11 3.12 -2.12 -5.90
C ARG A 11 2.57 -2.73 -4.61
N GLN A 12 2.83 -4.02 -4.38
CA GLN A 12 2.41 -4.72 -3.16
C GLN A 12 3.09 -4.15 -1.92
N HIS A 13 4.41 -3.92 -1.98
CA HIS A 13 5.16 -3.36 -0.87
C HIS A 13 4.63 -1.99 -0.40
N ILE A 14 4.15 -1.16 -1.34
CA ILE A 14 3.52 0.13 -1.01
C ILE A 14 2.20 -0.09 -0.25
N LEU A 15 1.39 -1.09 -0.64
CA LEU A 15 0.11 -1.41 0.01
C LEU A 15 0.33 -1.92 1.44
N GLU A 16 1.29 -2.83 1.64
CA GLU A 16 1.63 -3.38 2.96
C GLU A 16 2.07 -2.28 3.94
N ILE A 17 3.01 -1.42 3.52
CA ILE A 17 3.47 -0.28 4.34
C ILE A 17 2.30 0.65 4.66
N ALA A 18 1.43 0.91 3.70
CA ALA A 18 0.29 1.78 3.90
C ALA A 18 -0.71 1.22 4.91
N GLN A 19 -1.04 -0.08 4.80
CA GLN A 19 -1.91 -0.76 5.76
C GLN A 19 -1.36 -0.68 7.18
N GLN A 20 -0.06 -0.92 7.37
CA GLN A 20 0.57 -0.81 8.69
C GLN A 20 0.46 0.59 9.30
N ILE A 21 0.63 1.65 8.48
CA ILE A 21 0.58 3.02 8.98
C ILE A 21 -0.88 3.46 9.23
N ILE A 22 -1.82 3.02 8.38
CA ILE A 22 -3.22 3.45 8.39
C ILE A 22 -4.04 2.72 9.45
N GLY A 23 -3.74 1.44 9.72
CA GLY A 23 -4.37 0.67 10.81
C GLY A 23 -4.24 1.35 12.19
N CYS A 24 -3.25 2.22 12.37
CA CYS A 24 -3.04 2.95 13.63
C CYS A 24 -3.67 4.35 13.69
N LYS A 25 -3.95 5.02 12.55
CA LYS A 25 -4.31 6.47 12.55
C LYS A 25 -5.40 6.91 11.56
N GLY A 26 -5.93 6.00 10.75
CA GLY A 26 -6.95 6.31 9.73
C GLY A 26 -6.38 6.93 8.45
N PHE A 27 -6.95 6.55 7.31
CA PHE A 27 -6.47 6.89 5.95
C PHE A 27 -6.41 8.40 5.68
N VAL A 28 -7.33 9.16 6.30
CA VAL A 28 -7.44 10.62 6.12
C VAL A 28 -6.27 11.35 6.78
N ALA A 29 -5.80 10.88 7.95
CA ALA A 29 -4.78 11.56 8.75
C ALA A 29 -3.34 11.23 8.34
N VAL A 30 -3.09 10.08 7.72
CA VAL A 30 -1.72 9.61 7.44
C VAL A 30 -1.09 10.29 6.22
N GLY A 31 -1.86 10.61 5.18
CA GLY A 31 -1.38 11.30 3.97
C GLY A 31 -0.36 10.48 3.14
N ILE A 32 -0.47 10.56 1.82
CA ILE A 32 0.47 9.88 0.88
C ILE A 32 1.93 10.21 1.19
N ASN A 33 2.23 11.44 1.62
CA ASN A 33 3.60 11.86 1.95
C ASN A 33 4.27 10.99 3.02
N LYS A 34 3.51 10.49 4.00
CA LYS A 34 4.07 9.65 5.05
C LYS A 34 4.38 8.25 4.54
N ILE A 35 3.52 7.72 3.68
CA ILE A 35 3.70 6.42 3.02
C ILE A 35 4.96 6.48 2.13
N LEU A 36 5.11 7.52 1.31
CA LEU A 36 6.31 7.73 0.47
C LEU A 36 7.59 7.80 1.29
N LYS A 37 7.55 8.51 2.43
CA LYS A 37 8.70 8.64 3.31
C LYS A 37 9.11 7.29 3.92
N VAL A 38 8.14 6.45 4.28
CA VAL A 38 8.41 5.13 4.89
C VAL A 38 8.81 4.10 3.84
N SER A 39 8.21 4.12 2.64
CA SER A 39 8.56 3.23 1.53
C SER A 39 9.87 3.62 0.83
N ARG A 40 10.50 4.74 1.23
CA ARG A 40 11.71 5.31 0.59
C ARG A 40 11.53 5.58 -0.90
N LEU A 41 10.29 5.82 -1.34
CA LEU A 41 9.96 6.07 -2.75
C LEU A 41 9.82 7.56 -3.05
N LEU A 42 10.26 7.94 -4.25
CA LEU A 42 10.03 9.29 -4.77
C LEU A 42 8.57 9.45 -5.22
N LYS A 43 8.06 10.68 -5.15
CA LYS A 43 6.70 11.04 -5.57
C LYS A 43 6.43 10.65 -7.04
N GLY A 44 7.46 10.72 -7.89
CA GLY A 44 7.39 10.28 -9.29
C GLY A 44 7.18 8.77 -9.45
N SER A 45 7.80 7.95 -8.60
CA SER A 45 7.62 6.49 -8.63
C SER A 45 6.21 6.10 -8.18
N PHE A 46 5.61 6.83 -7.25
CA PHE A 46 4.24 6.54 -6.79
C PHE A 46 3.19 6.73 -7.89
N CYS A 47 3.31 7.80 -8.68
CA CYS A 47 2.40 8.05 -9.80
C CYS A 47 2.47 6.96 -10.89
N TYR A 48 3.58 6.23 -10.98
CA TYR A 48 3.71 5.07 -11.87
C TYR A 48 2.85 3.89 -11.42
N TYR A 49 2.72 3.66 -10.11
CA TYR A 49 1.95 2.53 -9.55
C TYR A 49 0.48 2.87 -9.26
N PHE A 50 0.20 4.14 -8.92
CA PHE A 50 -1.14 4.60 -8.58
C PHE A 50 -1.44 5.95 -9.22
N ALA A 51 -2.40 5.96 -10.15
CA ALA A 51 -2.78 7.16 -10.90
C ALA A 51 -3.37 8.29 -10.02
N SER A 52 -3.92 7.96 -8.85
CA SER A 52 -4.43 8.96 -7.91
C SER A 52 -4.50 8.43 -6.48
N LYS A 53 -4.68 9.35 -5.52
CA LYS A 53 -4.94 9.00 -4.11
C LYS A 53 -6.18 8.14 -3.92
N LYS A 54 -7.22 8.33 -4.75
CA LYS A 54 -8.45 7.52 -4.70
C LYS A 54 -8.19 6.09 -5.17
N VAL A 55 -7.50 5.93 -6.30
CA VAL A 55 -7.13 4.61 -6.86
C VAL A 55 -6.25 3.85 -5.87
N PHE A 56 -5.30 4.54 -5.26
CA PHE A 56 -4.47 3.98 -4.20
C PHE A 56 -5.29 3.53 -2.98
N GLY A 57 -6.19 4.38 -2.47
CA GLY A 57 -7.01 4.06 -1.31
C GLY A 57 -7.95 2.88 -1.55
N ALA A 58 -8.56 2.80 -2.74
CA ALA A 58 -9.41 1.67 -3.13
C ALA A 58 -8.60 0.36 -3.18
N ALA A 59 -7.45 0.37 -3.87
CA ALA A 59 -6.58 -0.81 -3.96
C ALA A 59 -6.09 -1.30 -2.58
N MET A 60 -5.76 -0.38 -1.68
CA MET A 60 -5.33 -0.72 -0.32
C MET A 60 -6.46 -1.33 0.53
N LEU A 61 -7.69 -0.81 0.40
CA LEU A 61 -8.85 -1.38 1.08
C LEU A 61 -9.20 -2.76 0.54
N GLU A 62 -9.18 -2.94 -0.78
CA GLU A 62 -9.43 -4.22 -1.44
C GLU A 62 -8.42 -5.30 -1.01
N ASP A 63 -7.13 -4.94 -0.96
CA ASP A 63 -6.05 -5.81 -0.47
C ASP A 63 -6.25 -6.16 1.02
N TYR A 64 -6.64 -5.17 1.84
CA TYR A 64 -6.93 -5.39 3.26
C TYR A 64 -8.12 -6.34 3.46
N PHE A 65 -9.22 -6.15 2.71
CA PHE A 65 -10.39 -7.02 2.80
C PHE A 65 -10.08 -8.44 2.32
N THR A 66 -9.29 -8.58 1.26
CA THR A 66 -8.83 -9.89 0.76
C THR A 66 -8.09 -10.65 1.87
N HIS A 67 -7.07 -10.03 2.46
CA HIS A 67 -6.31 -10.65 3.55
C HIS A 67 -7.13 -10.85 4.84
N TYR A 68 -8.03 -9.94 5.15
CA TYR A 68 -8.93 -10.09 6.30
C TYR A 68 -9.88 -11.28 6.10
N LEU A 69 -10.48 -11.43 4.92
CA LEU A 69 -11.37 -12.55 4.59
C LEU A 69 -10.63 -13.88 4.57
N GLU A 70 -9.39 -13.93 4.09
CA GLU A 70 -8.55 -15.14 4.18
C GLU A 70 -8.35 -15.58 5.63
N LYS A 71 -8.09 -14.62 6.53
CA LYS A 71 -7.87 -14.88 7.96
C LYS A 71 -9.14 -15.28 8.71
N VAL A 72 -10.30 -14.79 8.28
CA VAL A 72 -11.60 -15.08 8.92
C VAL A 72 -12.21 -16.39 8.39
N ASN A 73 -12.02 -16.74 7.11
CA ASN A 73 -12.50 -18.00 6.54
C ASN A 73 -11.66 -19.24 6.93
N THR A 74 -10.60 -19.07 7.72
CA THR A 74 -9.80 -20.16 8.29
C THR A 74 -10.20 -20.53 9.73
N SER A 75 -11.38 -20.09 10.20
CA SER A 75 -11.98 -20.50 11.49
C SER A 75 -12.95 -21.68 11.35
#